data_AF-A0A9P5WB25-F1
#
_entry.id   AF-A0A9P5WB25-F1
#
_cell.length_a   1.000
_cell.length_b   1.000
_cell.length_c   1.000
_cell.angle_alpha   90.00
_cell.angle_beta   90.00
_cell.angle_gamma   90.00
#
_symmetry.space_group_name_H-M   'P 1'
#
loop_
_entity.id
_entity.type
_entity.pdbx_description
1 polymer ?
#
loop_
_entity_poly.entity_id
_entity_poly.type
_entity_poly.pdbx_seq_one_letter_code
_entity_poly.pdbx_strand_id
1 'polypeptide(L)' 'PIHSTVIEVHEPKSELPEEGWSFEEALLDKGHCYAIAAQSDEEKSILDGSEIKRLDWKELLKDAVPYPVSSASLSS' A
#
# COMPACT_ATOMS: atom_id res chain seq x y z
N PRO A 1 -5.57 23.17 -6.84
CA PRO A 1 -5.96 22.37 -8.03
C PRO A 1 -5.39 20.95 -7.91
N ILE A 2 -6.25 19.96 -7.72
CA ILE A 2 -5.83 18.56 -7.59
C ILE A 2 -5.75 18.00 -9.02
N HIS A 3 -4.53 17.73 -9.49
CA HIS A 3 -4.30 17.16 -10.81
C HIS A 3 -4.46 15.64 -10.75
N SER A 4 -5.67 15.15 -11.06
CA SER A 4 -5.95 13.72 -11.23
C SER A 4 -5.39 13.26 -12.56
N THR A 5 -4.53 12.25 -12.58
CA THR A 5 -3.97 11.67 -13.82
C THR A 5 -4.24 10.17 -13.81
N VAL A 6 -4.91 9.66 -14.86
CA VAL A 6 -5.16 8.24 -15.07
C VAL A 6 -3.91 7.61 -15.68
N ILE A 7 -3.40 6.52 -15.12
CA ILE A 7 -2.16 5.84 -15.56
C ILE A 7 -2.52 4.48 -16.14
N GLU A 8 -2.13 4.21 -17.39
CA GLU A 8 -2.29 2.89 -18.02
C GLU A 8 -1.23 1.91 -17.51
N VAL A 9 -1.70 0.74 -17.06
CA VAL A 9 -0.88 -0.36 -16.50
C VAL A 9 -0.37 -1.25 -17.63
N HIS A 10 0.88 -1.69 -17.59
CA HIS A 10 1.44 -2.71 -18.48
C HIS A 10 1.83 -3.94 -17.65
N GLU A 11 1.42 -5.14 -18.08
CA GLU A 11 1.70 -6.40 -17.38
C GLU A 11 3.17 -6.85 -17.54
N PRO A 12 3.88 -7.19 -16.44
CA PRO A 12 5.11 -7.96 -16.52
C PRO A 12 4.82 -9.43 -16.84
N LYS A 13 5.56 -9.99 -17.80
CA LYS A 13 5.56 -11.43 -18.04
C LYS A 13 6.32 -12.16 -16.93
N SER A 14 5.62 -12.90 -16.09
CA SER A 14 6.21 -13.95 -15.24
C SER A 14 5.84 -15.33 -15.79
N GLU A 15 6.83 -16.20 -15.91
CA GLU A 15 6.65 -17.61 -16.27
C GLU A 15 5.95 -18.33 -15.11
N LEU A 16 4.62 -18.35 -15.19
CA LEU A 16 3.62 -19.05 -14.35
C LEU A 16 3.52 -18.57 -12.88
N PRO A 17 2.37 -18.00 -12.45
CA PRO A 17 2.10 -17.81 -11.04
C PRO A 17 1.95 -19.17 -10.34
N GLU A 18 2.56 -19.34 -9.17
CA GLU A 18 2.23 -20.44 -8.28
C GLU A 18 0.71 -20.46 -8.03
N GLU A 19 0.11 -21.64 -8.00
CA GLU A 19 -1.36 -21.81 -7.93
C GLU A 19 -1.93 -21.02 -6.73
N GLY A 20 -2.85 -20.08 -7.03
CA GLY A 20 -3.47 -19.20 -6.03
C GLY A 20 -2.72 -17.91 -5.68
N TRP A 21 -1.61 -17.57 -6.37
CA TRP A 21 -0.97 -16.27 -6.21
C TRP A 21 -1.32 -15.30 -7.34
N SER A 22 -1.73 -14.09 -6.95
CA SER A 22 -1.91 -12.94 -7.83
C SER A 22 -0.80 -11.92 -7.57
N PHE A 23 -0.28 -11.32 -8.64
CA PHE A 23 0.75 -10.29 -8.57
C PHE A 23 0.33 -9.04 -9.33
N GLU A 24 0.57 -7.87 -8.75
CA GLU A 24 0.37 -6.57 -9.40
C GLU A 24 1.60 -5.69 -9.19
N GLU A 25 2.06 -5.02 -10.24
CA GLU A 25 3.13 -4.03 -10.15
C GLU A 25 2.70 -2.73 -10.82
N ALA A 26 3.19 -1.60 -10.31
CA ALA A 26 3.11 -0.34 -11.03
C ALA A 26 4.19 0.65 -10.57
N LEU A 27 4.34 1.73 -11.32
CA LEU A 27 5.26 2.82 -11.00
C LEU A 27 4.64 3.75 -9.95
N LEU A 28 5.36 3.98 -8.86
CA LEU A 28 5.03 5.05 -7.90
C LEU A 28 5.40 6.42 -8.48
N ASP A 29 6.55 6.49 -9.15
CA ASP A 29 7.04 7.68 -9.87
C ASP A 29 8.12 7.27 -10.89
N LYS A 30 8.84 8.24 -11.44
CA LYS A 30 9.83 8.04 -12.51
C LYS A 30 10.99 7.11 -12.13
N GLY A 31 11.23 6.86 -10.85
CA GLY A 31 12.36 6.06 -10.37
C GLY A 31 11.99 4.94 -9.40
N HIS A 32 10.72 4.80 -9.04
CA HIS A 32 10.28 3.84 -8.02
C HIS A 32 9.10 3.00 -8.54
N CYS A 33 9.20 1.69 -8.34
CA CYS A 33 8.11 0.74 -8.57
C CYS A 33 7.62 0.17 -7.22
N TYR A 34 6.38 -0.30 -7.22
CA TYR A 34 5.86 -1.17 -6.18
C TYR A 34 5.39 -2.48 -6.80
N ALA A 35 5.43 -3.55 -6.00
CA ALA A 35 4.86 -4.84 -6.32
C ALA A 35 4.00 -5.33 -5.15
N ILE A 36 2.86 -5.92 -5.45
CA ILE A 36 1.93 -6.53 -4.49
C ILE A 36 1.78 -7.98 -4.88
N ALA A 37 1.84 -8.85 -3.87
CA ALA A 37 1.49 -10.26 -4.00
C ALA A 37 0.32 -10.54 -3.06
N ALA A 38 -0.71 -11.20 -3.57
CA ALA A 38 -1.84 -11.65 -2.78
C ALA A 38 -2.10 -13.12 -3.07
N GLN A 39 -2.36 -13.89 -2.01
CA GLN A 39 -2.74 -15.28 -2.13
C GLN A 39 -4.26 -15.37 -2.01
N SER A 40 -4.93 -15.92 -3.03
CA SER A 40 -6.37 -16.13 -3.06
C SER A 40 -6.70 -17.37 -3.90
N ASP A 41 -7.71 -18.12 -3.46
CA ASP A 41 -8.27 -19.25 -4.24
C ASP A 41 -9.03 -18.78 -5.49
N GLU A 42 -9.32 -17.48 -5.60
CA GLU A 42 -9.98 -16.85 -6.73
C GLU A 42 -8.98 -15.93 -7.45
N GLU A 43 -8.81 -16.10 -8.77
CA GLU A 43 -8.08 -15.13 -9.61
C GLU A 43 -8.90 -13.82 -9.70
N LYS A 44 -8.56 -12.86 -8.85
CA LYS A 44 -9.12 -11.51 -8.85
C LYS A 44 -7.99 -10.49 -8.85
N SER A 45 -8.19 -9.36 -9.52
CA SER A 45 -7.29 -8.21 -9.38
C SER A 45 -7.17 -7.86 -7.89
N ILE A 46 -5.93 -7.71 -7.42
CA ILE A 46 -5.60 -7.50 -6.02
C ILE A 46 -6.16 -6.16 -5.55
N LEU A 47 -6.04 -5.12 -6.38
CA LEU A 47 -6.47 -3.79 -6.01
C LEU A 47 -7.92 -3.47 -6.40
N ASP A 48 -8.59 -4.26 -7.25
CA ASP A 48 -9.98 -4.01 -7.71
C ASP A 48 -10.30 -2.52 -7.98
N GLY A 49 -9.45 -1.84 -8.75
CA GLY A 49 -9.58 -0.40 -9.06
C GLY A 49 -9.16 0.56 -7.93
N SER A 50 -8.60 0.06 -6.83
CA SER A 50 -8.03 0.85 -5.75
C SER A 50 -6.66 1.43 -6.14
N GLU A 51 -6.45 2.71 -5.86
CA GLU A 51 -5.17 3.39 -6.08
C GLU A 51 -4.30 3.35 -4.81
N ILE A 52 -2.98 3.28 -4.99
CA ILE A 52 -2.04 3.53 -3.89
C ILE A 52 -2.10 5.01 -3.50
N LYS A 53 -2.50 5.26 -2.25
CA LYS A 53 -2.57 6.61 -1.69
C LYS A 53 -1.27 6.98 -0.99
N ARG A 54 -0.67 8.11 -1.40
CA ARG A 54 0.41 8.76 -0.64
C ARG A 54 -0.20 9.58 0.49
N LEU A 55 0.13 9.24 1.74
CA LEU A 55 -0.32 9.96 2.92
C LEU A 55 0.78 10.88 3.45
N ASP A 56 0.41 12.09 3.87
CA ASP A 56 1.33 12.99 4.56
C ASP A 56 1.32 12.73 6.08
N TRP A 57 2.21 13.42 6.80
CA TRP A 57 2.34 13.26 8.25
C TRP A 57 1.07 13.60 9.03
N LYS A 58 0.25 14.55 8.55
CA LYS A 58 -1.00 14.93 9.24
C LYS A 58 -2.04 13.83 9.07
N GLU A 59 -2.16 13.26 7.88
CA GLU A 59 -3.06 12.13 7.63
C GLU A 59 -2.69 10.88 8.43
N LEU A 60 -1.39 10.64 8.65
CA LEU A 60 -0.91 9.54 9.50
C LEU A 60 -1.24 9.73 10.98
N LEU A 61 -1.31 10.98 11.46
CA LEU A 61 -1.56 11.29 12.86
C LEU A 61 -3.02 11.55 13.21
N LYS A 62 -3.93 11.54 12.23
CA LYS A 62 -5.33 11.97 12.42
C LYS A 62 -6.05 11.26 13.58
N ASP A 63 -5.74 9.98 13.78
CA ASP A 63 -6.32 9.13 14.83
C ASP A 63 -5.27 8.69 15.86
N ALA A 64 -4.06 9.22 15.80
CA ALA A 64 -2.98 8.85 16.72
C ALA A 64 -3.21 9.46 18.11
N VAL A 65 -3.08 8.62 19.14
CA VAL A 65 -3.10 9.05 20.55
C VAL A 65 -1.71 8.94 21.15
N PRO A 66 -1.32 9.85 22.06
CA PRO A 66 -0.05 9.74 22.77
C PRO A 66 0.06 8.41 23.51
N TYR A 67 1.21 7.75 23.40
CA TYR A 67 1.48 6.57 24.20
C TYR A 67 1.51 6.95 25.68
N PRO A 68 0.82 6.22 26.58
CA PRO A 68 0.79 6.56 27.98
C PRO A 68 2.19 6.40 28.59
N VAL A 69 2.75 7.50 29.09
CA VAL A 69 3.90 7.42 30.00
C VAL A 69 3.38 6.92 31.33
N SER A 70 3.75 5.69 31.71
CA SER A 70 3.40 5.16 33.02
C SER A 70 3.85 6.16 34.09
N SER A 71 2.92 6.65 34.90
CA SER A 71 3.19 7.42 36.12
C SER A 71 3.74 6.51 37.22
N ALA A 72 4.75 5.70 36.90
CA ALA A 72 5.36 4.72 37.79
C ALA A 72 6.88 4.96 37.87
N SER A 73 7.29 6.16 38.28
CA SER A 73 8.62 6.41 38.84
C SER A 73 8.75 7.81 39.44
N LEU A 74 7.78 8.27 40.23
CA LEU A 74 7.97 9.48 41.07
C LEU A 74 7.26 9.28 42.42
N SER A 75 7.83 8.43 43.26
CA SER A 75 7.84 8.65 44.71
C SER A 75 9.10 8.02 45.28
N SER A 76 10.15 8.84 45.38
CA SER A 76 11.30 8.64 46.25
C SER A 76 10.90 8.75 47.72
#